data_AF-A0A849D699-F1
#
_entry.id   AF-A0A849D699-F1
#
_cell.length_a   1.000
_cell.length_b   1.000
_cell.length_c   1.000
_cell.angle_alpha   90.00
_cell.angle_beta   90.00
_cell.angle_gamma   90.00
#
_symmetry.space_group_name_H-M   'P 1'
#
loop_
_entity.id
_entity.type
_entity.pdbx_description
1 polymer ?
#
loop_
_entity_poly.entity_id
_entity_poly.type
_entity_poly.pdbx_seq_one_letter_code
_entity_poly.pdbx_strand_id
1 'polypeptide(L)'
;LLYSTSQMVSQKMGMPVQPNKAIVGSNAFAHSSGIHQDGVIKKRETYEIINPTDVGVDHSSIVLTARSGRAALAYRAKKVGYELTKLQLDKVYQEFLKFADRKKEILDDDIHKIIEASKVKVESVA
;
A
#
# COMPACT_ATOMS: atom_id res chain seq x y z
N LEU A 1 7.27 21.80 -0.12
CA LEU A 1 6.59 23.10 0.12
C LEU A 1 5.07 23.01 -0.14
N LEU A 2 4.63 22.47 -1.28
CA LEU A 2 3.19 22.45 -1.61
C LEU A 2 2.33 21.68 -0.60
N TYR A 3 2.74 20.45 -0.24
CA TYR A 3 1.99 19.63 0.72
C TYR A 3 1.91 20.28 2.11
N SER A 4 3.04 20.69 2.69
CA SER A 4 3.08 21.32 4.02
C SER A 4 2.32 22.64 4.08
N THR A 5 2.38 23.48 3.03
CA THR A 5 1.58 24.71 2.94
C THR A 5 0.09 24.41 2.85
N SER A 6 -0.32 23.42 2.07
CA SER A 6 -1.72 22.99 1.99
C SER A 6 -2.25 22.51 3.34
N GLN A 7 -1.44 21.73 4.08
CA GLN A 7 -1.79 21.27 5.43
C GLN A 7 -1.92 22.44 6.41
N MET A 8 -1.02 23.42 6.35
CA MET A 8 -1.08 24.62 7.18
C MET A 8 -2.37 25.42 6.93
N VAL A 9 -2.71 25.67 5.67
CA VAL A 9 -3.94 26.41 5.31
C VAL A 9 -5.17 25.62 5.76
N SER A 10 -5.21 24.31 5.51
CA SER A 10 -6.30 23.43 5.94
C SER A 10 -6.55 23.52 7.44
N GLN A 11 -5.50 23.47 8.25
CA GLN A 11 -5.58 23.60 9.71
C GLN A 11 -6.06 24.99 10.14
N LYS A 12 -5.52 26.06 9.55
CA LYS A 12 -5.88 27.45 9.91
C LYS A 12 -7.31 27.82 9.52
N MET A 13 -7.80 27.29 8.40
CA MET A 13 -9.13 27.59 7.88
C MET A 13 -10.21 26.60 8.36
N GLY A 14 -9.82 25.54 9.08
CA GLY A 14 -10.75 24.49 9.49
C GLY A 14 -11.38 23.71 8.34
N MET A 15 -10.73 23.69 7.17
CA MET A 15 -11.25 23.06 5.95
C MET A 15 -10.34 21.90 5.54
N PRO A 16 -10.74 20.63 5.75
CA PRO A 16 -9.91 19.48 5.42
C PRO A 16 -9.69 19.34 3.91
N VAL A 17 -8.47 18.98 3.51
CA VAL A 17 -8.15 18.66 2.12
C VAL A 17 -8.84 17.36 1.72
N GLN A 18 -9.53 17.36 0.57
CA GLN A 18 -10.15 16.15 0.05
C GLN A 18 -9.09 15.09 -0.30
N PRO A 19 -9.31 13.80 0.00
CA PRO A 19 -8.32 12.74 -0.28
C PRO A 19 -7.87 12.66 -1.74
N ASN A 20 -8.77 12.94 -2.69
CA ASN A 20 -8.55 12.92 -4.13
C ASN A 20 -8.07 14.27 -4.71
N LYS A 21 -7.79 15.28 -3.87
CA LYS A 21 -7.25 16.55 -4.35
C LYS A 21 -5.91 16.33 -5.02
N ALA A 22 -5.75 16.81 -6.25
CA ALA A 22 -4.50 16.71 -6.99
C ALA A 22 -3.31 17.24 -6.17
N ILE A 23 -2.18 16.53 -6.23
CA ILE A 23 -0.89 16.85 -5.57
C ILE A 23 -0.92 16.71 -4.04
N VAL A 24 -1.92 17.29 -3.37
CA VAL A 24 -1.91 17.47 -1.90
C VAL A 24 -2.91 16.59 -1.15
N GLY A 25 -3.79 15.88 -1.86
CA GLY A 25 -4.72 14.93 -1.24
C GLY A 25 -4.00 13.70 -0.71
N SER A 26 -4.51 13.11 0.37
CA SER A 26 -3.91 11.91 1.00
C SER A 26 -3.80 10.71 0.06
N ASN A 27 -4.62 10.66 -1.00
CA ASN A 27 -4.64 9.57 -1.97
C ASN A 27 -3.95 9.93 -3.30
N ALA A 28 -3.33 11.13 -3.40
CA ALA A 28 -2.73 11.61 -4.65
C ALA A 28 -1.62 10.68 -5.19
N PHE A 29 -0.93 9.96 -4.29
CA PHE A 29 0.14 9.01 -4.61
C PHE A 29 -0.12 7.63 -3.99
N ALA A 30 -1.40 7.27 -3.83
CA ALA A 30 -1.84 5.99 -3.28
C ALA A 30 -2.29 5.04 -4.39
N HIS A 31 -1.81 3.79 -4.36
CA HIS A 31 -2.10 2.78 -5.38
C HIS A 31 -2.76 1.55 -4.74
N SER A 32 -3.99 1.26 -5.16
CA SER A 32 -4.81 0.18 -4.57
C SER A 32 -5.16 -0.97 -5.53
N SER A 33 -4.96 -0.79 -6.84
CA SER A 33 -5.25 -1.80 -7.88
C SER A 33 -4.01 -2.66 -8.12
N GLY A 34 -4.17 -3.98 -8.21
CA GLY A 34 -3.05 -4.91 -8.36
C GLY A 34 -2.12 -4.62 -9.53
N ILE A 35 -2.67 -4.28 -10.71
CA ILE A 35 -1.85 -3.93 -11.88
C ILE A 35 -1.12 -2.59 -11.71
N HIS A 36 -1.72 -1.62 -11.02
CA HIS A 36 -1.09 -0.32 -10.75
C HIS A 36 0.03 -0.47 -9.72
N GLN A 37 -0.23 -1.25 -8.68
CA GLN A 37 0.74 -1.57 -7.63
C GLN A 37 1.96 -2.28 -8.23
N ASP A 38 1.74 -3.30 -9.06
CA ASP A 38 2.82 -4.02 -9.75
C ASP A 38 3.62 -3.09 -10.67
N GLY A 39 2.94 -2.21 -11.42
CA GLY A 39 3.58 -1.19 -12.24
C GLY A 39 4.49 -0.27 -11.43
N VAL A 40 3.98 0.33 -10.35
CA VAL A 40 4.75 1.27 -9.50
C VAL A 40 5.91 0.58 -8.79
N ILE A 41 5.73 -0.67 -8.33
CA ILE A 41 6.80 -1.45 -7.69
C ILE A 41 7.96 -1.71 -8.67
N LYS A 42 7.66 -1.98 -9.95
CA LYS A 42 8.68 -2.24 -10.98
C LYS A 42 9.31 -0.96 -11.53
N LYS A 43 8.49 0.04 -11.81
CA LYS A 43 8.89 1.34 -12.38
C LYS A 43 7.88 2.41 -11.98
N ARG A 44 8.28 3.31 -11.09
CA ARG A 44 7.38 4.31 -10.50
C ARG A 44 6.73 5.20 -11.55
N GLU A 45 7.49 5.59 -12.58
CA GLU A 45 7.05 6.50 -13.64
C GLU A 45 5.90 5.92 -14.49
N THR A 46 5.59 4.62 -14.38
CA THR A 46 4.44 4.02 -15.08
C THR A 46 3.11 4.59 -14.61
N TYR A 47 2.98 4.96 -13.34
CA TYR A 47 1.75 5.53 -12.77
C TYR A 47 1.98 6.80 -11.94
N GLU A 48 3.23 7.26 -11.81
CA GLU A 48 3.59 8.49 -11.10
C GLU A 48 4.26 9.47 -12.08
N ILE A 49 3.48 10.42 -12.59
CA ILE A 49 3.99 11.45 -13.52
C ILE A 49 4.87 12.51 -12.84
N ILE A 50 4.73 12.65 -11.52
CA ILE A 50 5.51 13.57 -10.68
C ILE A 50 6.06 12.76 -9.51
N ASN A 51 7.31 13.00 -9.12
CA ASN A 51 7.87 12.39 -7.93
C ASN A 51 7.24 13.03 -6.68
N PRO A 52 6.62 12.25 -5.77
CA PRO A 52 5.98 12.78 -4.55
C PRO A 52 6.88 13.73 -3.75
N THR A 53 8.19 13.46 -3.71
CA THR A 53 9.15 14.27 -2.95
C THR A 53 9.24 15.71 -3.46
N ASP A 54 9.05 15.92 -4.77
CA ASP A 54 9.16 17.24 -5.40
C ASP A 54 8.05 18.18 -4.94
N VAL A 55 6.90 17.61 -4.53
CA VAL A 55 5.74 18.36 -4.03
C VAL A 55 5.65 18.35 -2.50
N GLY A 56 6.60 17.66 -1.82
CA GLY A 56 6.70 17.57 -0.37
C GLY A 56 5.86 16.45 0.24
N VAL A 57 5.56 15.40 -0.51
CA VAL A 57 4.99 14.14 -0.01
C VAL A 57 6.13 13.14 0.15
N ASP A 58 6.29 12.55 1.33
CA ASP A 58 7.47 11.73 1.67
C ASP A 58 7.60 10.48 0.80
N HIS A 59 6.49 9.77 0.58
CA HIS A 59 6.48 8.52 -0.16
C HIS A 59 5.10 8.20 -0.73
N SER A 60 5.09 7.34 -1.75
CA SER A 60 3.89 6.73 -2.28
C SER A 60 3.42 5.58 -1.41
N SER A 61 2.12 5.33 -1.38
CA SER A 61 1.53 4.25 -0.59
C SER A 61 0.99 3.11 -1.47
N ILE A 62 1.32 1.89 -1.09
CA ILE A 62 0.71 0.66 -1.62
C ILE A 62 -0.36 0.23 -0.63
N VAL A 63 -1.63 0.44 -1.00
CA VAL A 63 -2.80 0.16 -0.17
C VAL A 63 -3.34 -1.23 -0.50
N LEU A 64 -3.25 -2.17 0.43
CA LEU A 64 -3.73 -3.54 0.20
C LEU A 64 -5.25 -3.62 0.32
N THR A 65 -5.91 -4.02 -0.76
CA THR A 65 -7.36 -4.21 -0.84
C THR A 65 -7.69 -5.54 -1.51
N ALA A 66 -8.96 -5.95 -1.58
CA ALA A 66 -9.37 -7.16 -2.32
C ALA A 66 -9.01 -7.14 -3.83
N ARG A 67 -8.65 -5.96 -4.37
CA ARG A 67 -8.18 -5.78 -5.75
C ARG A 67 -6.67 -5.81 -5.89
N SER A 68 -5.94 -5.96 -4.79
CA SER A 68 -4.49 -6.05 -4.80
C SER A 68 -4.02 -7.41 -5.30
N GLY A 69 -2.92 -7.39 -6.04
CA GLY A 69 -2.32 -8.60 -6.60
C GLY A 69 -1.26 -9.21 -5.68
N ARG A 70 -0.79 -10.39 -6.08
CA ARG A 70 0.32 -11.11 -5.42
C ARG A 70 1.58 -10.27 -5.28
N ALA A 71 1.92 -9.46 -6.29
CA ALA A 71 3.10 -8.59 -6.25
C ALA A 71 3.03 -7.57 -5.10
N ALA A 72 1.86 -6.93 -4.92
CA ALA A 72 1.63 -5.98 -3.84
C ALA A 72 1.68 -6.66 -2.46
N LEU A 73 1.05 -7.84 -2.33
CA LEU A 73 1.07 -8.64 -1.12
C LEU A 73 2.50 -9.08 -0.76
N ALA A 74 3.28 -9.60 -1.72
CA ALA A 74 4.66 -10.00 -1.51
C ALA A 74 5.56 -8.82 -1.12
N TYR A 75 5.39 -7.67 -1.80
CA TYR A 75 6.12 -6.44 -1.47
C TYR A 75 5.87 -5.99 -0.04
N ARG A 76 4.61 -5.98 0.39
CA ARG A 76 4.23 -5.62 1.77
C ARG A 76 4.67 -6.68 2.79
N ALA A 77 4.49 -7.96 2.49
CA ALA A 77 4.95 -9.07 3.33
C ALA A 77 6.46 -8.97 3.61
N LYS A 78 7.26 -8.65 2.58
CA LYS A 78 8.71 -8.43 2.73
C LYS A 78 9.02 -7.24 3.63
N LYS A 79 8.28 -6.14 3.52
CA LYS A 79 8.45 -4.96 4.39
C LYS A 79 8.17 -5.23 5.87
N VAL A 80 7.32 -6.21 6.17
CA VAL A 80 6.99 -6.62 7.55
C VAL A 80 7.77 -7.86 8.01
N GLY A 81 8.79 -8.29 7.25
CA GLY A 81 9.74 -9.32 7.67
C GLY A 81 9.48 -10.75 7.16
N TYR A 82 8.64 -10.93 6.13
CA TYR A 82 8.37 -12.23 5.51
C TYR A 82 8.80 -12.31 4.06
N GLU A 83 9.73 -13.22 3.76
CA GLU A 83 10.08 -13.56 2.39
C GLU A 83 9.33 -14.82 1.96
N LEU A 84 8.42 -14.66 0.99
CA LEU A 84 7.55 -15.74 0.52
C LEU A 84 8.04 -16.25 -0.84
N THR A 85 8.27 -17.55 -0.92
CA THR A 85 8.38 -18.26 -2.20
C THR A 85 7.05 -18.18 -2.97
N LYS A 86 7.08 -18.44 -4.27
CA LYS A 86 5.88 -18.44 -5.12
C LYS A 86 4.77 -19.36 -4.58
N LEU A 87 5.12 -20.57 -4.14
CA LEU A 87 4.17 -21.54 -3.60
C LEU A 87 3.58 -21.09 -2.26
N GLN A 88 4.37 -20.47 -1.39
CA GLN A 88 3.86 -19.90 -0.14
C GLN A 88 2.95 -18.71 -0.42
N LEU A 89 3.37 -17.81 -1.31
CA LEU A 89 2.60 -16.64 -1.71
C LEU A 89 1.23 -17.02 -2.28
N ASP A 90 1.13 -18.09 -3.07
CA ASP A 90 -0.15 -18.57 -3.59
C ASP A 90 -1.12 -19.01 -2.47
N LYS A 91 -0.61 -19.65 -1.41
CA LYS A 91 -1.40 -20.03 -0.24
C LYS A 91 -1.81 -18.79 0.58
N VAL A 92 -0.85 -17.92 0.88
CA VAL A 92 -1.09 -16.66 1.62
C VAL A 92 -2.10 -15.78 0.89
N TYR A 93 -2.05 -15.74 -0.44
CA TYR A 93 -2.98 -14.95 -1.25
C TYR A 93 -4.44 -15.40 -1.10
N GLN A 94 -4.71 -16.70 -0.91
CA GLN A 94 -6.08 -17.17 -0.68
C GLN A 94 -6.65 -16.70 0.65
N GLU A 95 -5.84 -16.70 1.72
CA GLU A 95 -6.25 -16.15 3.01
C GLU A 95 -6.34 -14.63 2.97
N PHE A 96 -5.41 -13.97 2.28
CA PHE A 96 -5.43 -12.52 2.07
C PHE A 96 -6.77 -12.05 1.47
N LEU A 97 -7.28 -12.73 0.43
CA LEU A 97 -8.57 -12.36 -0.16
C LEU A 97 -9.72 -12.47 0.85
N LYS A 98 -9.76 -13.51 1.69
CA LYS A 98 -10.79 -13.65 2.73
C LYS A 98 -10.74 -12.51 3.76
N PHE A 99 -9.53 -12.08 4.13
CA PHE A 99 -9.36 -10.94 5.03
C PHE A 99 -9.77 -9.64 4.33
N ALA A 100 -9.35 -9.43 3.08
CA ALA A 100 -9.58 -8.22 2.31
C ALA A 100 -11.04 -8.05 1.84
N ASP A 101 -11.80 -9.14 1.73
CA ASP A 101 -13.24 -9.07 1.48
C ASP A 101 -14.02 -8.61 2.73
N ARG A 102 -13.49 -8.92 3.93
CA ARG A 102 -14.09 -8.52 5.21
C ARG A 102 -13.64 -7.13 5.66
N LYS A 103 -12.39 -6.77 5.37
CA LYS A 103 -11.76 -5.48 5.70
C LYS A 103 -11.49 -4.70 4.41
N LYS A 104 -11.97 -3.47 4.35
CA LYS A 104 -11.73 -2.56 3.21
C LYS A 104 -10.24 -2.38 2.88
N GLU A 105 -9.39 -2.40 3.90
CA GLU A 105 -7.93 -2.25 3.79
C GLU A 105 -7.23 -3.22 4.74
N ILE A 106 -6.14 -3.81 4.26
CA ILE A 106 -5.27 -4.71 5.01
C ILE A 106 -4.04 -3.95 5.49
N LEU A 107 -3.86 -3.90 6.82
CA LEU A 107 -2.73 -3.25 7.46
C LEU A 107 -1.59 -4.24 7.70
N ASP A 108 -0.41 -3.73 8.06
CA ASP A 108 0.77 -4.55 8.30
C ASP A 108 0.54 -5.62 9.39
N ASP A 109 -0.19 -5.28 10.47
CA ASP A 109 -0.60 -6.23 11.52
C ASP A 109 -1.51 -7.36 11.02
N ASP A 110 -2.31 -7.10 9.98
CA ASP A 110 -3.17 -8.12 9.39
C ASP A 110 -2.35 -9.12 8.57
N ILE A 111 -1.20 -8.72 8.02
CA ILE A 111 -0.31 -9.61 7.27
C ILE A 111 0.22 -10.74 8.17
N HIS A 112 0.62 -10.42 9.40
CA HIS A 112 1.03 -11.43 10.39
C HIS A 112 -0.08 -12.48 10.62
N LYS A 113 -1.33 -12.02 10.80
CA LYS A 113 -2.50 -12.89 11.00
C LYS A 113 -2.84 -13.73 9.78
N ILE A 114 -2.72 -13.14 8.58
CA ILE A 114 -2.95 -13.85 7.31
C ILE A 114 -1.92 -14.97 7.15
N ILE A 115 -0.64 -14.72 7.47
CA ILE A 115 0.42 -15.72 7.37
C ILE A 115 0.19 -16.88 8.34
N GLU A 116 -0.17 -16.56 9.59
CA GLU A 116 -0.54 -17.57 10.59
C GLU A 116 -1.73 -18.42 10.12
N ALA A 117 -2.80 -17.78 9.63
CA ALA A 117 -3.99 -18.46 9.09
C ALA A 117 -3.67 -19.36 7.88
N SER A 118 -2.66 -18.99 7.09
CA SER A 118 -2.23 -19.73 5.90
C SER A 118 -1.46 -21.02 6.22
N LYS A 119 -1.05 -21.21 7.48
CA LYS A 119 -0.30 -22.39 7.98
C LYS A 119 0.95 -22.71 7.15
N VAL A 120 1.56 -21.69 6.57
CA VAL A 120 2.81 -21.85 5.82
C VAL A 120 3.97 -21.66 6.77
N LYS A 121 4.97 -22.56 6.70
CA LYS A 121 6.24 -22.34 7.36
C LYS A 121 6.95 -21.23 6.60
N VAL A 122 7.08 -20.06 7.21
CA VAL A 122 7.83 -18.92 6.68
C VAL A 122 8.95 -18.65 7.67
N GLU A 123 10.16 -18.54 7.17
CA GLU A 123 11.27 -18.07 7.98
C GLU A 123 11.08 -16.57 8.20
N SER A 124 10.97 -16.16 9.47
CA SER A 124 10.98 -14.74 9.81
C SER A 124 12.38 -14.22 9.54
N VAL A 125 12.52 -13.19 8.72
CA VAL A 125 13.80 -12.57 8.39
C VAL A 125 14.17 -11.51 9.44
N ALA A 126 13.80 -11.75 10.71
CA ALA A 126 14.08 -10.87 11.84
C ALA A 126 15.53 -11.04 12.33
#